data_AF-A0A850DZI8-F1
#
_entry.id   AF-A0A850DZI8-F1
#
_cell.length_a   1.000
_cell.length_b   1.000
_cell.length_c   1.000
_cell.angle_alpha   90.00
_cell.angle_beta   90.00
_cell.angle_gamma   90.00
#
_symmetry.space_group_name_H-M   'P 1'
#
loop_
_entity.id
_entity.type
_entity.pdbx_description
1 polymer ?
#
loop_
_entity_poly.entity_id
_entity_poly.type
_entity_poly.pdbx_seq_one_letter_code
_entity_poly.pdbx_strand_id
1 'polypeptide(L)'
;MIRFRERMVGPVGAVAREPWVLRPRGPAAADGIVRVAGTTVGARDSVLDLADLHVHVTGTDADRDGYRAVVHRGTVHGIGPEPLPVVCGFADLLTRSVGGRRMHYRVLVLHRGRPVVVDGVKAVRGGVRTAWTATTSLHTVVVAVDPSAWSSGTDAGGWTRRLEEGDVPGEVVAAGVLRVRGLLRQGTSLRGDVLGFLTGFLRRTVVR
;
A
#
# COMPACT_ATOMS: atom_id res chain seq x y z
N MET A 1 -13.98 -15.73 1.37
CA MET A 1 -12.59 -15.24 1.23
C MET A 1 -12.45 -14.52 -0.11
N ILE A 2 -11.89 -13.30 -0.14
CA ILE A 2 -11.93 -12.40 -1.32
C ILE A 2 -10.54 -12.23 -1.93
N ARG A 3 -10.46 -12.23 -3.26
CA ARG A 3 -9.25 -11.96 -4.03
C ARG A 3 -9.53 -10.93 -5.11
N PHE A 4 -8.57 -10.07 -5.39
CA PHE A 4 -8.64 -9.13 -6.51
C PHE A 4 -7.25 -8.76 -7.02
N ARG A 5 -7.21 -8.20 -8.22
CA ARG A 5 -6.02 -7.59 -8.82
C ARG A 5 -6.15 -6.08 -8.81
N GLU A 6 -5.05 -5.40 -8.51
CA GLU A 6 -5.02 -3.96 -8.54
C GLU A 6 -3.80 -3.43 -9.27
N ARG A 7 -3.96 -2.27 -9.90
CA ARG A 7 -2.86 -1.49 -10.47
C ARG A 7 -2.93 -0.06 -10.02
N MET A 8 -1.81 0.51 -9.61
CA MET A 8 -1.70 1.90 -9.16
C MET A 8 -0.51 2.57 -9.82
N VAL A 9 -0.73 3.73 -10.45
CA VAL A 9 0.30 4.42 -11.24
C VAL A 9 0.27 5.90 -10.96
N GLY A 10 1.44 6.52 -10.78
CA GLY A 10 1.53 7.97 -10.68
C GLY A 10 2.95 8.50 -10.64
N PRO A 11 3.11 9.82 -10.72
CA PRO A 11 4.40 10.45 -10.62
C PRO A 11 4.94 10.33 -9.19
N VAL A 12 6.26 10.16 -9.09
CA VAL A 12 7.01 10.28 -7.84
C VAL A 12 8.22 11.20 -8.07
N GLY A 13 8.52 12.00 -7.05
CA GLY A 13 9.69 12.87 -7.01
C GLY A 13 10.72 12.37 -6.03
N ALA A 14 11.99 12.68 -6.28
CA ALA A 14 13.03 12.46 -5.28
C ALA A 14 12.76 13.35 -4.05
N VAL A 15 13.10 12.85 -2.86
CA VAL A 15 13.07 13.64 -1.63
C VAL A 15 14.47 13.71 -1.01
N ALA A 16 14.72 14.73 -0.20
CA ALA A 16 15.87 14.70 0.69
C ALA A 16 15.75 13.42 1.54
N ARG A 17 16.78 12.56 1.53
CA ARG A 17 16.79 11.22 2.14
C ARG A 17 16.47 11.26 3.63
N GLU A 18 15.18 11.41 3.95
CA GLU A 18 14.67 11.60 5.31
C GLU A 18 14.71 10.26 6.02
N PRO A 19 15.32 10.18 7.22
CA PRO A 19 15.26 8.98 8.04
C PRO A 19 13.81 8.54 8.24
N TRP A 20 13.55 7.25 8.04
CA TRP A 20 12.23 6.67 8.09
C TRP A 20 12.24 5.36 8.86
N VAL A 21 11.19 5.13 9.66
CA VAL A 21 10.97 3.86 10.32
C VAL A 21 9.67 3.28 9.80
N LEU A 22 9.74 2.11 9.17
CA LEU A 22 8.55 1.35 8.81
C LEU A 22 7.90 0.86 10.09
N ARG A 23 6.82 1.54 10.50
CA ARG A 23 6.11 1.24 11.74
C ARG A 23 5.40 -0.12 11.67
N PRO A 24 5.12 -0.75 12.83
CA PRO A 24 4.32 -1.96 12.90
C PRO A 24 2.99 -1.80 12.17
N ARG A 25 2.53 -2.88 11.53
CA ARG A 25 1.24 -2.99 10.86
C ARG A 25 0.11 -2.64 11.84
N GLY A 26 -0.72 -1.67 11.46
CA GLY A 26 -1.80 -1.19 12.31
C GLY A 26 -2.16 0.28 12.07
N PRO A 27 -3.05 0.85 12.90
CA PRO A 27 -3.70 2.15 12.64
C PRO A 27 -2.74 3.35 12.46
N ALA A 28 -1.54 3.27 13.03
CA ALA A 28 -0.51 4.30 12.98
C ALA A 28 0.62 4.01 11.94
N ALA A 29 0.54 2.88 11.23
CA ALA A 29 1.62 2.37 10.38
C ALA A 29 1.98 3.31 9.21
N ALA A 30 0.98 4.06 8.74
CA ALA A 30 1.08 4.95 7.59
C ALA A 30 1.13 6.45 7.95
N ASP A 31 1.34 6.77 9.23
CA ASP A 31 1.43 8.17 9.66
C ASP A 31 2.66 8.85 9.07
N GLY A 32 2.51 10.10 8.64
CA GLY A 32 3.55 10.86 7.95
C GLY A 32 3.61 10.67 6.43
N ILE A 33 3.11 9.54 5.88
CA ILE A 33 3.19 9.27 4.42
C ILE A 33 2.49 10.37 3.62
N VAL A 34 1.29 10.78 4.04
CA VAL A 34 0.54 11.86 3.35
C VAL A 34 1.32 13.18 3.34
N ARG A 35 2.00 13.50 4.46
CA ARG A 35 2.82 14.72 4.57
C ARG A 35 3.98 14.67 3.58
N VAL A 36 4.74 13.57 3.56
CA VAL A 36 5.91 13.40 2.71
C VAL A 36 5.52 13.31 1.23
N ALA A 37 4.48 12.54 0.87
CA ALA A 37 3.93 12.54 -0.49
C ALA A 37 3.42 13.93 -0.92
N GLY A 38 2.98 14.76 0.03
CA GLY A 38 2.55 16.14 -0.21
C GLY A 38 3.69 17.07 -0.62
N THR A 39 4.93 16.81 -0.22
CA THR A 39 6.08 17.68 -0.56
C THR A 39 6.55 17.55 -2.00
N THR A 40 6.12 16.47 -2.68
CA THR A 40 6.48 16.16 -4.08
C THR A 40 5.31 16.42 -5.04
N VAL A 41 4.26 17.11 -4.59
CA VAL A 41 3.12 17.49 -5.43
C VAL A 41 3.60 18.42 -6.54
N GLY A 42 3.63 17.90 -7.78
CA GLY A 42 4.09 18.62 -8.97
C GLY A 42 5.46 18.16 -9.49
N ALA A 43 6.23 17.41 -8.70
CA ALA A 43 7.42 16.71 -9.20
C ALA A 43 7.01 15.61 -10.19
N ARG A 44 7.74 15.50 -11.29
CA ARG A 44 7.49 14.50 -12.36
C ARG A 44 8.76 13.78 -12.77
N ASP A 45 9.66 13.57 -11.81
CA ASP A 45 11.00 13.03 -12.05
C ASP A 45 10.93 11.60 -12.60
N SER A 46 9.95 10.82 -12.13
CA SER A 46 9.71 9.46 -12.59
C SER A 46 8.27 9.02 -12.38
N VAL A 47 7.91 7.85 -12.92
CA VAL A 47 6.60 7.23 -12.74
C VAL A 47 6.77 5.91 -11.99
N LEU A 48 6.07 5.79 -10.85
CA LEU A 48 5.94 4.54 -10.11
C LEU A 48 4.67 3.82 -10.57
N ASP A 49 4.81 2.55 -10.95
CA ASP A 49 3.70 1.67 -11.34
C ASP A 49 3.73 0.39 -10.49
N LEU A 50 2.72 0.23 -9.64
CA LEU A 50 2.44 -1.00 -8.92
C LEU A 50 1.46 -1.81 -9.78
N ALA A 51 1.99 -2.71 -10.58
CA ALA A 51 1.25 -3.48 -11.58
C ALA A 51 0.86 -4.87 -11.07
N ASP A 52 -0.35 -5.30 -11.46
CA ASP A 52 -0.90 -6.63 -11.20
C ASP A 52 -0.68 -7.12 -9.76
N LEU A 53 -0.96 -6.25 -8.77
CA LEU A 53 -0.91 -6.63 -7.36
C LEU A 53 -2.02 -7.62 -7.07
N HIS A 54 -1.67 -8.84 -6.68
CA HIS A 54 -2.61 -9.88 -6.31
C HIS A 54 -2.90 -9.80 -4.80
N VAL A 55 -4.05 -9.22 -4.46
CA VAL A 55 -4.47 -9.00 -3.08
C VAL A 55 -5.39 -10.13 -2.65
N HIS A 56 -5.11 -10.67 -1.46
CA HIS A 56 -5.88 -11.74 -0.85
C HIS A 56 -6.33 -11.34 0.55
N VAL A 57 -7.63 -11.16 0.76
CA VAL A 57 -8.20 -10.82 2.07
C VAL A 57 -8.21 -12.07 2.95
N THR A 58 -7.41 -12.05 4.01
CA THR A 58 -7.18 -13.20 4.91
C THR A 58 -7.95 -13.08 6.22
N GLY A 59 -8.44 -11.90 6.57
CA GLY A 59 -9.26 -11.71 7.77
C GLY A 59 -10.06 -10.42 7.72
N THR A 60 -11.18 -10.40 8.44
CA THR A 60 -12.02 -9.23 8.63
C THR A 60 -12.02 -8.86 10.10
N ASP A 61 -11.91 -7.57 10.40
CA ASP A 61 -12.15 -7.03 11.74
C ASP A 61 -13.57 -6.49 11.74
N ALA A 62 -14.52 -7.31 12.20
CA ALA A 62 -15.94 -6.98 12.16
C ALA A 62 -16.28 -5.78 13.07
N ASP A 63 -15.61 -5.68 14.22
CA ASP A 63 -15.85 -4.65 15.23
C ASP A 63 -15.39 -3.27 14.77
N ARG A 64 -14.33 -3.23 13.96
CA ARG A 64 -13.77 -1.99 13.43
C ARG A 64 -14.05 -1.80 11.95
N ASP A 65 -14.83 -2.66 11.32
CA ASP A 65 -15.14 -2.59 9.89
C ASP A 65 -13.86 -2.55 9.01
N GLY A 66 -12.82 -3.23 9.47
CA GLY A 66 -11.51 -3.33 8.81
C GLY A 66 -11.32 -4.67 8.12
N TYR A 67 -10.26 -4.79 7.33
CA TYR A 67 -9.80 -6.10 6.86
C TYR A 67 -8.29 -6.16 6.74
N ARG A 68 -7.78 -7.38 6.85
CA ARG A 68 -6.38 -7.73 6.62
C ARG A 68 -6.26 -8.42 5.28
N ALA A 69 -5.29 -7.99 4.48
CA ALA A 69 -4.98 -8.67 3.22
C ALA A 69 -3.49 -8.83 3.01
N VAL A 70 -3.13 -9.84 2.22
CA VAL A 70 -1.76 -10.15 1.83
C VAL A 70 -1.59 -9.87 0.33
N VAL A 71 -0.47 -9.26 -0.02
CA VAL A 71 -0.01 -9.11 -1.41
C VAL A 71 1.09 -10.14 -1.64
N HIS A 72 0.78 -11.19 -2.39
CA HIS A 72 1.70 -12.32 -2.60
C HIS A 72 2.36 -12.31 -3.98
N ARG A 73 1.91 -11.44 -4.88
CA ARG A 73 2.46 -11.27 -6.23
C ARG A 73 2.16 -9.88 -6.76
N GLY A 74 3.02 -9.41 -7.64
CA GLY A 74 2.86 -8.18 -8.40
C GLY A 74 4.20 -7.75 -8.99
N THR A 75 4.21 -6.59 -9.63
CA THR A 75 5.41 -6.00 -10.20
C THR A 75 5.45 -4.51 -9.90
N VAL A 76 6.63 -3.99 -9.59
CA VAL A 76 6.88 -2.57 -9.34
C VAL A 76 7.81 -2.03 -10.42
N HIS A 77 7.39 -0.99 -11.13
CA HIS A 77 8.21 -0.26 -12.10
C HIS A 77 8.52 1.14 -11.56
N GLY A 78 9.66 1.72 -11.94
CA GLY A 78 10.01 3.11 -11.60
C GLY A 78 10.96 3.28 -10.41
N ILE A 79 11.41 2.18 -9.78
CA ILE A 79 12.49 2.21 -8.78
C ILE A 79 13.87 2.08 -9.45
N GLY A 80 13.93 1.34 -10.55
CA GLY A 80 15.12 1.16 -11.38
C GLY A 80 14.72 0.97 -12.85
N PRO A 81 15.69 0.65 -13.73
CA PRO A 81 15.44 0.50 -15.16
C PRO A 81 14.58 -0.72 -15.48
N GLU A 82 14.63 -1.75 -14.63
CA GLU A 82 13.92 -3.01 -14.83
C GLU A 82 12.71 -3.13 -13.88
N PRO A 83 11.64 -3.81 -14.32
CA PRO A 83 10.53 -4.19 -13.44
C PRO A 83 11.01 -5.09 -12.29
N LEU A 84 10.56 -4.81 -11.08
CA LEU A 84 10.91 -5.58 -9.89
C LEU A 84 9.73 -6.43 -9.42
N PRO A 85 9.88 -7.75 -9.25
CA PRO A 85 8.81 -8.58 -8.70
C PRO A 85 8.59 -8.24 -7.22
N VAL A 86 7.33 -8.22 -6.81
CA VAL A 86 6.95 -8.13 -5.38
C VAL A 86 7.36 -9.42 -4.69
N VAL A 87 8.16 -9.30 -3.62
CA VAL A 87 8.56 -10.42 -2.76
C VAL A 87 7.41 -10.79 -1.82
N CYS A 88 6.89 -9.80 -1.11
CA CYS A 88 5.73 -9.92 -0.22
C CYS A 88 5.16 -8.54 0.12
N GLY A 89 4.02 -8.52 0.78
CA GLY A 89 3.39 -7.29 1.25
C GLY A 89 2.00 -7.51 1.81
N PHE A 90 1.33 -6.42 2.15
CA PHE A 90 -0.03 -6.42 2.66
C PHE A 90 -0.80 -5.17 2.20
N ALA A 91 -2.13 -5.23 2.33
CA ALA A 91 -3.05 -4.19 1.90
C ALA A 91 -4.27 -4.14 2.84
N ASP A 92 -4.18 -3.38 3.92
CA ASP A 92 -5.16 -3.40 5.01
C ASP A 92 -6.12 -2.24 4.95
N LEU A 93 -7.40 -2.50 5.23
CA LEU A 93 -8.34 -1.45 5.60
C LEU A 93 -8.31 -1.29 7.12
N LEU A 94 -7.78 -0.15 7.55
CA LEU A 94 -7.61 0.23 8.94
C LEU A 94 -8.63 1.29 9.32
N THR A 95 -9.28 1.12 10.47
CA THR A 95 -10.22 2.11 11.02
C THR A 95 -9.58 2.83 12.19
N ARG A 96 -9.63 4.16 12.18
CA ARG A 96 -9.18 5.00 13.30
C ARG A 96 -10.37 5.61 14.01
N SER A 97 -10.25 5.78 15.32
CA SER A 97 -11.19 6.55 16.15
C SER A 97 -11.30 8.02 15.68
N VAL A 98 -10.23 8.58 15.11
CA VAL A 98 -10.17 9.96 14.59
C VAL A 98 -9.59 9.96 13.17
N GLY A 99 -10.26 10.63 12.24
CA GLY A 99 -9.78 10.83 10.86
C GLY A 99 -10.23 9.79 9.83
N GLY A 100 -11.18 8.93 10.18
CA GLY A 100 -11.84 8.01 9.25
C GLY A 100 -11.08 6.70 8.99
N ARG A 101 -11.37 6.09 7.84
CA ARG A 101 -10.76 4.82 7.41
C ARG A 101 -9.57 5.09 6.51
N ARG A 102 -8.59 4.20 6.53
CA ARG A 102 -7.41 4.27 5.67
C ARG A 102 -7.07 2.90 5.12
N MET A 103 -6.78 2.83 3.83
CA MET A 103 -6.22 1.63 3.25
C MET A 103 -4.71 1.75 3.18
N HIS A 104 -3.99 0.90 3.89
CA HIS A 104 -2.54 0.90 4.00
C HIS A 104 -1.95 -0.24 3.16
N TYR A 105 -1.08 0.11 2.23
CA TYR A 105 -0.32 -0.80 1.39
C TYR A 105 1.14 -0.76 1.81
N ARG A 106 1.75 -1.92 1.96
CA ARG A 106 3.20 -2.03 2.07
C ARG A 106 3.66 -3.21 1.25
N VAL A 107 4.52 -2.95 0.27
CA VAL A 107 5.08 -4.00 -0.60
C VAL A 107 6.60 -3.91 -0.62
N LEU A 108 7.25 -5.07 -0.54
CA LEU A 108 8.68 -5.21 -0.61
C LEU A 108 9.10 -5.71 -1.99
N VAL A 109 10.16 -5.11 -2.51
CA VAL A 109 10.89 -5.56 -3.69
C VAL A 109 12.39 -5.61 -3.40
N LEU A 110 13.14 -6.31 -4.25
CA LEU A 110 14.61 -6.34 -4.19
C LEU A 110 15.17 -5.61 -5.41
N HIS A 111 15.79 -4.46 -5.20
CA HIS A 111 16.52 -3.75 -6.24
C HIS A 111 18.00 -4.07 -6.15
N ARG A 112 18.55 -4.82 -7.14
CA ARG A 112 19.94 -5.29 -7.12
C ARG A 112 20.31 -6.01 -5.81
N GLY A 113 19.40 -6.85 -5.33
CA GLY A 113 19.53 -7.58 -4.07
C GLY A 113 19.30 -6.75 -2.80
N ARG A 114 19.07 -5.44 -2.89
CA ARG A 114 18.79 -4.57 -1.75
C ARG A 114 17.29 -4.39 -1.51
N PRO A 115 16.82 -4.46 -0.25
CA PRO A 115 15.42 -4.31 0.07
C PRO A 115 14.94 -2.88 -0.12
N VAL A 116 13.85 -2.74 -0.87
CA VAL A 116 13.15 -1.47 -1.07
C VAL A 116 11.68 -1.69 -0.77
N VAL A 117 11.10 -0.82 0.05
CA VAL A 117 9.70 -0.89 0.45
C VAL A 117 8.93 0.25 -0.18
N VAL A 118 7.84 -0.06 -0.86
CA VAL A 118 6.84 0.93 -1.26
C VAL A 118 5.75 0.91 -0.21
N ASP A 119 5.62 2.01 0.51
CA ASP A 119 4.65 2.19 1.59
C ASP A 119 3.65 3.28 1.19
N GLY A 120 2.35 2.99 1.30
CA GLY A 120 1.33 3.89 0.79
C GLY A 120 0.00 3.84 1.50
N VAL A 121 -0.71 4.97 1.49
CA VAL A 121 -2.00 5.10 2.18
C VAL A 121 -3.05 5.79 1.32
N LYS A 122 -4.23 5.17 1.27
CA LYS A 122 -5.47 5.74 0.72
C LYS A 122 -6.31 6.22 1.89
N ALA A 123 -6.60 7.51 1.98
CA ALA A 123 -7.49 8.02 3.02
C ALA A 123 -8.94 7.90 2.54
N VAL A 124 -9.75 7.07 3.20
CA VAL A 124 -11.18 6.88 2.92
C VAL A 124 -11.99 7.86 3.77
N ARG A 125 -12.26 9.05 3.22
CA ARG A 125 -13.12 10.06 3.84
C ARG A 125 -14.59 9.81 3.47
N GLY A 126 -15.50 10.10 4.41
CA GLY A 126 -16.94 9.91 4.22
C GLY A 126 -17.55 10.75 3.09
N GLY A 127 -18.68 10.29 2.57
CA GLY A 127 -19.44 10.92 1.47
C GLY A 127 -19.09 10.33 0.10
N VAL A 128 -20.12 10.00 -0.70
CA VAL A 128 -20.00 9.21 -1.95
C VAL A 128 -19.01 9.80 -2.96
N ARG A 129 -19.00 11.14 -3.13
CA ARG A 129 -18.12 11.84 -4.08
C ARG A 129 -16.67 11.91 -3.59
N THR A 130 -16.46 12.08 -2.29
CA THR A 130 -15.14 12.06 -1.65
C THR A 130 -14.58 10.65 -1.53
N ALA A 131 -15.44 9.65 -1.34
CA ALA A 131 -15.09 8.24 -1.28
C ALA A 131 -14.49 7.76 -2.61
N TRP A 132 -14.99 8.23 -3.76
CA TRP A 132 -14.47 7.84 -5.07
C TRP A 132 -13.04 8.36 -5.34
N THR A 133 -12.74 9.62 -5.01
CA THR A 133 -11.37 10.15 -5.12
C THR A 133 -10.43 9.59 -4.05
N ALA A 134 -10.97 9.28 -2.87
CA ALA A 134 -10.29 8.63 -1.77
C ALA A 134 -9.88 7.18 -2.05
N THR A 135 -10.73 6.39 -2.72
CA THR A 135 -10.44 4.98 -3.07
C THR A 135 -9.49 4.84 -4.24
N THR A 136 -9.32 5.91 -5.02
CA THR A 136 -8.51 5.91 -6.25
C THR A 136 -7.13 6.55 -6.08
N SER A 137 -6.79 7.11 -4.91
CA SER A 137 -5.51 7.80 -4.68
C SER A 137 -4.68 7.13 -3.57
N LEU A 138 -3.42 6.82 -3.85
CA LEU A 138 -2.47 6.26 -2.90
C LEU A 138 -1.31 7.26 -2.70
N HIS A 139 -1.28 7.91 -1.53
CA HIS A 139 -0.10 8.69 -1.11
C HIS A 139 1.00 7.71 -0.76
N THR A 140 2.17 7.86 -1.34
CA THR A 140 3.21 6.82 -1.35
C THR A 140 4.57 7.39 -1.03
N VAL A 141 5.36 6.61 -0.30
CA VAL A 141 6.79 6.79 -0.11
C VAL A 141 7.51 5.51 -0.56
N VAL A 142 8.69 5.68 -1.15
CA VAL A 142 9.61 4.60 -1.47
C VAL A 142 10.75 4.69 -0.47
N VAL A 143 10.95 3.62 0.29
CA VAL A 143 11.90 3.54 1.40
C VAL A 143 13.01 2.59 1.01
N ALA A 144 14.24 3.10 0.92
CA ALA A 144 15.43 2.26 0.88
C ALA A 144 15.69 1.76 2.31
N VAL A 145 15.59 0.45 2.52
CA VAL A 145 15.69 -0.15 3.85
C VAL A 145 17.14 -0.53 4.13
N ASP A 146 17.56 -0.38 5.38
CA ASP A 146 18.85 -0.88 5.83
C ASP A 146 18.93 -2.40 5.61
N PRO A 147 19.89 -2.92 4.81
CA PRO A 147 20.03 -4.36 4.60
C PRO A 147 20.22 -5.16 5.89
N SER A 148 20.80 -4.56 6.94
CA SER A 148 20.98 -5.20 8.25
C SER A 148 19.66 -5.46 8.99
N ALA A 149 18.58 -4.77 8.61
CA ALA A 149 17.24 -5.04 9.13
C ALA A 149 16.68 -6.39 8.66
N TRP A 150 17.37 -7.04 7.71
CA TRP A 150 16.99 -8.28 7.07
C TRP A 150 18.12 -9.29 7.12
N SER A 151 17.99 -10.29 7.99
CA SER A 151 19.00 -11.34 8.13
C SER A 151 19.23 -12.09 6.82
N SER A 152 20.49 -12.42 6.52
CA SER A 152 20.85 -13.31 5.42
C SER A 152 20.11 -14.65 5.57
N GLY A 153 19.42 -15.11 4.53
CA GLY A 153 18.68 -16.38 4.56
C GLY A 153 17.23 -16.27 5.01
N THR A 154 16.71 -15.05 5.22
CA THR A 154 15.28 -14.83 5.48
C THR A 154 14.47 -15.33 4.28
N ASP A 155 13.57 -16.28 4.53
CA ASP A 155 12.62 -16.77 3.52
C ASP A 155 11.42 -15.82 3.38
N ALA A 156 10.58 -16.03 2.36
CA ALA A 156 9.44 -15.15 2.10
C ALA A 156 8.51 -14.98 3.32
N GLY A 157 8.41 -16.00 4.18
CA GLY A 157 7.65 -15.94 5.44
C GLY A 157 8.29 -14.99 6.46
N GLY A 158 9.60 -15.08 6.65
CA GLY A 158 10.35 -14.16 7.50
C GLY A 158 10.30 -12.71 7.02
N TRP A 159 10.41 -12.48 5.71
CA TRP A 159 10.27 -11.15 5.12
C TRP A 159 8.89 -10.55 5.38
N THR A 160 7.84 -11.36 5.19
CA THR A 160 6.46 -10.94 5.46
C THR A 160 6.28 -10.56 6.93
N ARG A 161 6.66 -11.45 7.85
CA ARG A 161 6.50 -11.25 9.29
C ARG A 161 7.16 -9.95 9.76
N ARG A 162 8.39 -9.68 9.35
CA ARG A 162 9.12 -8.50 9.80
C ARG A 162 8.65 -7.21 9.13
N LEU A 163 8.05 -7.26 7.92
CA LEU A 163 7.33 -6.11 7.35
C LEU A 163 6.08 -5.76 8.17
N GLU A 164 5.44 -6.78 8.75
CA GLU A 164 4.26 -6.63 9.60
C GLU A 164 4.65 -6.16 11.02
N GLU A 165 5.70 -6.73 11.62
CA GLU A 165 6.23 -6.30 12.91
C GLU A 165 6.78 -4.88 12.86
N GLY A 166 7.33 -4.45 11.72
CA GLY A 166 7.86 -3.10 11.55
C GLY A 166 9.13 -2.86 12.37
N ASP A 167 9.32 -1.62 12.83
CA ASP A 167 10.56 -1.11 13.43
C ASP A 167 11.79 -1.39 12.55
N VAL A 168 11.58 -1.23 11.24
CA VAL A 168 12.60 -1.40 10.20
C VAL A 168 13.09 -0.02 9.78
N PRO A 169 14.36 0.34 10.08
CA PRO A 169 14.93 1.61 9.69
C PRO A 169 15.22 1.66 8.18
N GLY A 170 15.09 2.85 7.61
CA GLY A 170 15.42 3.13 6.22
C GLY A 170 15.41 4.63 5.95
N GLU A 171 15.43 4.98 4.68
CA GLU A 171 15.40 6.36 4.20
C GLU A 171 14.34 6.49 3.10
N VAL A 172 13.52 7.54 3.16
CA VAL A 172 12.64 7.85 2.03
C VAL A 172 13.50 8.37 0.87
N VAL A 173 13.47 7.68 -0.27
CA VAL A 173 14.23 8.07 -1.47
C VAL A 173 13.36 8.72 -2.53
N ALA A 174 12.06 8.41 -2.53
CA ALA A 174 11.09 9.04 -3.41
C ALA A 174 9.71 9.08 -2.74
N ALA A 175 8.86 10.01 -3.16
CA ALA A 175 7.49 10.10 -2.70
C ALA A 175 6.56 10.63 -3.80
N GLY A 176 5.26 10.38 -3.68
CA GLY A 176 4.29 10.90 -4.63
C GLY A 176 2.88 10.36 -4.42
N VAL A 177 2.00 10.63 -5.37
CA VAL A 177 0.58 10.22 -5.31
C VAL A 177 0.24 9.39 -6.53
N LEU A 178 -0.05 8.12 -6.30
CA LEU A 178 -0.43 7.16 -7.33
C LEU A 178 -1.95 7.13 -7.48
N ARG A 179 -2.42 6.79 -8.67
CA ARG A 179 -3.84 6.62 -8.97
C ARG A 179 -4.15 5.19 -9.37
N VAL A 180 -5.26 4.66 -8.87
CA VAL A 180 -5.77 3.36 -9.30
C VAL A 180 -6.07 3.42 -10.80
N ARG A 181 -5.61 2.41 -11.54
CA ARG A 181 -5.85 2.26 -12.98
C ARG A 181 -6.62 0.98 -13.24
N GLY A 182 -7.55 1.05 -14.20
CA GLY A 182 -8.32 -0.12 -14.61
C GLY A 182 -9.33 -0.60 -13.57
N LEU A 183 -10.12 0.32 -12.99
CA LEU A 183 -11.18 -0.01 -12.01
C LEU A 183 -12.14 -1.09 -12.52
N LEU A 184 -12.49 -1.07 -13.81
CA LEU A 184 -13.30 -2.13 -14.44
C LEU A 184 -12.60 -3.49 -14.34
N ARG A 185 -11.30 -3.55 -14.66
CA ARG A 185 -10.49 -4.77 -14.60
C ARG A 185 -10.36 -5.28 -13.16
N GLN A 186 -10.13 -4.37 -12.21
CA GLN A 186 -10.14 -4.69 -10.78
C GLN A 186 -11.49 -5.28 -10.36
N GLY A 187 -12.60 -4.65 -10.75
CA GLY A 187 -13.95 -5.13 -10.51
C GLY A 187 -14.18 -6.53 -11.08
N THR A 188 -13.82 -6.77 -12.34
CA THR A 188 -13.94 -8.09 -12.98
C THR A 188 -12.99 -9.16 -12.42
N SER A 189 -11.93 -8.74 -11.73
CA SER A 189 -10.97 -9.65 -11.09
C SER A 189 -11.39 -10.10 -9.69
N LEU A 190 -12.42 -9.47 -9.12
CA LEU A 190 -12.97 -9.84 -7.81
C LEU A 190 -13.47 -11.29 -7.87
N ARG A 191 -12.93 -12.13 -7.00
CA ARG A 191 -13.37 -13.51 -6.81
C ARG A 191 -13.63 -13.80 -5.34
N GLY A 192 -14.55 -14.71 -5.07
CA GLY A 192 -14.98 -15.09 -3.73
C GLY A 192 -16.34 -14.51 -3.36
N ASP A 193 -16.55 -14.23 -2.08
CA ASP A 193 -17.79 -13.61 -1.59
C ASP A 193 -17.82 -12.10 -1.89
N VAL A 194 -17.99 -11.80 -3.18
CA VAL A 194 -17.98 -10.43 -3.72
C VAL A 194 -19.22 -9.66 -3.26
N LEU A 195 -20.37 -10.33 -3.13
CA LEU A 195 -21.61 -9.69 -2.70
C LEU A 195 -21.54 -9.28 -1.22
N GLY A 196 -21.06 -10.13 -0.32
CA GLY A 196 -20.82 -9.76 1.08
C GLY A 196 -19.79 -8.63 1.22
N PHE A 197 -18.75 -8.65 0.40
CA PHE A 197 -17.75 -7.59 0.36
C PHE A 197 -18.30 -6.25 -0.12
N LEU A 198 -19.04 -6.26 -1.23
CA LEU A 198 -19.60 -5.06 -1.87
C LEU A 198 -20.78 -4.50 -1.08
N THR A 199 -21.67 -5.34 -0.54
CA THR A 199 -22.77 -4.89 0.33
C THR A 199 -22.23 -4.30 1.62
N GLY A 200 -21.24 -4.94 2.22
CA GLY A 200 -20.48 -4.34 3.30
C GLY A 200 -19.89 -3.01 2.82
N PHE A 201 -19.16 -2.96 1.70
CA PHE A 201 -18.53 -1.72 1.18
C PHE A 201 -19.55 -0.59 0.92
N LEU A 202 -20.73 -0.90 0.41
CA LEU A 202 -21.80 0.07 0.18
C LEU A 202 -22.40 0.57 1.49
N ARG A 203 -22.77 -0.33 2.41
CA ARG A 203 -23.20 0.05 3.78
C ARG A 203 -22.14 0.91 4.46
N ARG A 204 -20.88 0.52 4.30
CA ARG A 204 -19.67 1.19 4.78
C ARG A 204 -19.47 2.59 4.19
N THR A 205 -19.80 2.84 2.93
CA THR A 205 -19.55 4.13 2.27
C THR A 205 -20.69 5.13 2.49
N VAL A 206 -21.89 4.63 2.79
CA VAL A 206 -23.13 5.42 2.94
C VAL A 206 -23.43 5.77 4.40
N VAL A 207 -23.07 4.92 5.36
CA VAL A 207 -23.27 5.18 6.80
C VAL A 207 -22.08 5.99 7.34
N ARG A 208 -22.37 7.20 7.83
CA ARG A 208 -21.43 8.19 8.39
C ARG A 208 -20.87 7.75 9.74
#